data_AF-A0A355C950-F1
#
_entry.id   AF-A0A355C950-F1
#
_cell.length_a   1.000
_cell.length_b   1.000
_cell.length_c   1.000
_cell.angle_alpha   90.00
_cell.angle_beta   90.00
_cell.angle_gamma   90.00
#
_symmetry.space_group_name_H-M   'P 1'
#
loop_
_entity.id
_entity.type
_entity.pdbx_description
1 polymer ?
#
loop_
_entity_poly.entity_id
_entity_poly.type
_entity_poly.pdbx_seq_one_letter_code
_entity_poly.pdbx_strand_id
1 'polypeptide(L)'
;IGNKYLADTEPWKTAKTDSARTATILNLSLQIVANLAIVCEPFLPFSTKKIYAFIHAKKFDWEKLGSFDLLPEGHELGKAELLFEKIEDETIEKQVEKLHATKAANEQEAYRAKPVKDNIIYDDFDKLDIRVGTVLECEKVPKADKLLRFLLDDGLSKRTILSGIAA
;
A
#
# COMPACT_ATOMS: atom_id res chain seq x y z
N ILE A 1 4.80 18.73 16.35
CA ILE A 1 5.00 19.79 17.38
C ILE A 1 5.45 19.17 18.70
N GLY A 2 4.74 18.17 19.26
CA GLY A 2 5.13 17.52 20.52
C GLY A 2 6.58 17.02 20.59
N ASN A 3 7.06 16.31 19.56
CA ASN A 3 8.46 15.82 19.55
C ASN A 3 9.50 16.94 19.64
N LYS A 4 9.28 18.06 18.94
CA LYS A 4 10.16 19.22 18.99
C LYS A 4 10.15 19.85 20.39
N TYR A 5 8.97 19.99 20.98
CA TYR A 5 8.82 20.52 22.34
C TYR A 5 9.59 19.68 23.37
N LEU A 6 9.48 18.35 23.31
CA LEU A 6 10.24 17.45 24.18
C LEU A 6 11.75 17.52 23.94
N ALA A 7 12.18 17.64 22.69
CA ALA A 7 13.59 17.77 22.34
C ALA A 7 14.19 19.09 22.82
N ASP A 8 13.49 20.21 22.67
CA ASP A 8 13.97 21.53 23.07
C ASP A 8 13.96 21.72 24.59
N THR A 9 13.02 21.08 25.30
CA THR A 9 12.87 21.21 26.78
C THR A 9 13.65 20.16 27.58
N GLU A 10 14.13 19.10 26.92
CA GLU A 10 14.95 18.02 27.48
C GLU A 10 14.53 17.59 28.91
N PRO A 11 13.30 17.05 29.10
CA PRO A 11 12.77 16.74 30.42
C PRO A 11 13.64 15.78 31.23
N TRP A 12 14.40 14.90 30.59
CA TRP A 12 15.34 13.98 31.25
C TRP A 12 16.54 14.68 31.91
N LYS A 13 16.88 15.90 31.47
CA LYS A 13 17.88 16.75 32.11
C LYS A 13 17.24 17.59 33.21
N THR A 14 16.12 18.25 32.91
CA THR A 14 15.43 19.12 33.87
C THR A 14 14.89 18.34 35.07
N ALA A 15 14.58 17.04 34.90
CA ALA A 15 14.17 16.16 36.00
C ALA A 15 15.19 16.10 37.15
N LYS A 16 16.46 16.38 36.87
CA LYS A 16 17.55 16.38 37.87
C LYS A 16 17.73 17.72 38.57
N THR A 17 17.18 18.80 38.02
CA THR A 17 17.43 20.18 38.49
C THR A 17 16.18 20.88 38.97
N ASP A 18 15.04 20.66 38.32
CA ASP A 18 13.76 21.31 38.59
C ASP A 18 12.60 20.35 38.28
N SER A 19 12.16 19.66 39.33
CA SER A 19 11.07 18.68 39.25
C SER A 19 9.73 19.32 38.89
N ALA A 20 9.47 20.56 39.33
CA ALA A 20 8.22 21.25 39.06
C ALA A 20 8.10 21.60 37.57
N ARG A 21 9.19 22.09 36.96
CA ARG A 21 9.23 22.39 35.53
C ARG A 21 9.06 21.14 34.68
N THR A 22 9.71 20.03 35.05
CA THR A 22 9.54 18.74 34.37
C THR A 22 8.10 18.26 34.43
N ALA A 23 7.42 18.41 35.58
CA ALA A 23 6.01 18.04 35.71
C ALA A 23 5.12 18.81 34.73
N THR A 24 5.33 20.12 34.56
CA THR A 24 4.60 20.94 33.57
C THR A 24 4.84 20.46 32.13
N ILE A 25 6.10 20.18 31.77
CA ILE A 25 6.49 19.72 30.43
C ILE A 25 5.82 18.37 30.11
N LEU A 26 5.83 17.44 31.07
CA LEU A 26 5.23 16.13 30.92
C LEU A 26 3.70 16.21 30.85
N ASN A 27 3.07 17.03 31.70
CA ASN A 27 1.63 17.27 31.63
C ASN A 27 1.23 17.78 30.23
N LEU A 28 1.89 18.83 29.73
CA LEU A 28 1.58 19.36 28.39
C LEU A 28 1.79 18.31 27.28
N SER A 29 2.84 17.49 27.40
CA SER A 29 3.10 16.41 26.47
C SER A 29 1.99 15.35 26.49
N LEU A 30 1.46 15.02 27.67
CA LEU A 30 0.31 14.12 27.82
C LEU A 30 -0.97 14.71 27.23
N GLN A 31 -1.22 16.02 27.41
CA GLN A 31 -2.36 16.68 26.76
C GLN A 31 -2.26 16.60 25.23
N ILE A 32 -1.06 16.75 24.67
CA ILE A 32 -0.83 16.60 23.23
C ILE A 32 -1.10 15.15 22.78
N VAL A 33 -0.65 14.16 23.55
CA VAL A 33 -0.91 12.74 23.28
C VAL A 33 -2.41 12.42 23.31
N ALA A 34 -3.13 12.93 24.31
CA ALA A 34 -4.58 12.75 24.43
C ALA A 34 -5.33 13.37 23.23
N ASN A 35 -4.95 14.58 22.82
CA ASN A 35 -5.50 15.22 21.63
C ASN A 35 -5.18 14.45 20.34
N LEU A 36 -3.97 13.91 20.22
CA LEU A 36 -3.58 13.10 19.07
C LEU A 36 -4.42 11.80 19.00
N ALA A 37 -4.75 11.20 20.15
CA ALA A 37 -5.62 10.03 20.21
C ALA A 37 -7.03 10.31 19.67
N ILE A 38 -7.56 11.53 19.84
CA ILE A 38 -8.87 11.94 19.28
C ILE A 38 -8.78 12.03 17.75
N VAL A 39 -7.79 12.78 17.23
CA VAL A 39 -7.65 13.01 15.78
C VAL A 39 -7.32 11.72 15.03
N CYS A 40 -6.47 10.88 15.60
CA CYS A 40 -6.03 9.64 14.95
C CYS A 40 -7.06 8.53 15.03
N GLU A 41 -8.12 8.65 15.85
CA GLU A 41 -9.07 7.56 16.06
C GLU A 41 -9.73 7.00 14.78
N PRO A 42 -10.27 7.82 13.85
CA PRO A 42 -10.88 7.31 12.63
C PRO A 42 -9.89 6.61 11.68
N PHE A 43 -8.59 6.86 11.84
CA PHE A 43 -7.54 6.30 10.97
C PHE A 43 -6.79 5.13 11.63
N LEU A 44 -6.58 5.18 12.95
CA LEU A 44 -5.73 4.28 13.73
C LEU A 44 -6.44 3.79 15.01
N PRO A 45 -7.64 3.19 14.91
CA PRO A 45 -8.46 2.86 16.08
C PRO A 45 -7.79 1.88 17.06
N PHE A 46 -6.86 1.05 16.60
CA PHE A 46 -6.13 0.12 17.46
C PHE A 46 -5.01 0.81 18.23
N SER A 47 -4.25 1.69 17.57
CA SER A 47 -3.18 2.46 18.22
C SER A 47 -3.76 3.46 19.21
N THR A 48 -4.88 4.11 18.89
CA THR A 48 -5.54 5.03 19.82
C THR A 48 -6.12 4.32 21.03
N LYS A 49 -6.65 3.10 20.89
CA LYS A 49 -7.03 2.26 22.05
C LYS A 49 -5.86 2.00 22.99
N LYS A 50 -4.66 1.68 22.47
CA LYS A 50 -3.45 1.53 23.29
C LYS A 50 -3.09 2.83 24.00
N ILE A 51 -3.22 3.98 23.32
CA ILE A 51 -3.00 5.29 23.94
C ILE A 51 -4.02 5.52 25.07
N TYR A 52 -5.31 5.28 24.84
CA TYR A 52 -6.36 5.42 25.87
C TYR A 52 -6.12 4.52 27.09
N ALA A 53 -5.62 3.29 26.87
CA ALA A 53 -5.20 2.40 27.95
C ALA A 53 -4.00 2.97 28.73
N PHE A 54 -2.99 3.53 28.04
CA PHE A 54 -1.84 4.16 28.68
C PHE A 54 -2.23 5.40 29.49
N ILE A 55 -3.04 6.31 28.91
CA ILE A 55 -3.52 7.49 29.64
C ILE A 55 -4.64 7.14 30.62
N HIS A 56 -5.02 5.87 30.76
CA HIS A 56 -6.07 5.38 31.65
C HIS A 56 -7.38 6.20 31.58
N ALA A 57 -7.75 6.62 30.37
CA ALA A 57 -8.93 7.44 30.13
C ALA A 57 -9.92 6.73 29.21
N LYS A 58 -11.20 7.08 29.35
CA LYS A 58 -12.20 6.72 28.35
C LYS A 58 -11.98 7.54 27.08
N LYS A 59 -12.50 7.03 25.96
CA LYS A 59 -12.52 7.74 24.69
C LYS A 59 -13.07 9.16 24.89
N PHE A 60 -12.34 10.15 24.37
CA PHE A 60 -12.80 11.53 24.36
C PHE A 60 -13.61 11.83 23.09
N ASP A 61 -14.59 12.71 23.21
CA ASP A 61 -15.36 13.19 22.07
C ASP A 61 -14.56 14.22 21.26
N TRP A 62 -14.89 14.33 19.98
CA TRP A 62 -14.27 15.29 19.06
C TRP A 62 -14.45 16.75 19.50
N GLU A 63 -15.49 17.05 20.29
CA GLU A 63 -15.71 18.38 20.86
C GLU A 63 -14.61 18.82 21.84
N LYS A 64 -13.93 17.85 22.47
CA LYS A 64 -12.82 18.14 23.38
C LYS A 64 -11.47 18.32 22.67
N LEU A 65 -11.44 18.18 21.34
CA LEU A 65 -10.23 18.37 20.57
C LEU A 65 -9.67 19.79 20.72
N GLY A 66 -8.38 19.89 21.02
CA GLY A 66 -7.69 21.15 21.30
C GLY A 66 -7.79 21.61 22.75
N SER A 67 -8.46 20.86 23.63
CA SER A 67 -8.53 21.17 25.06
C SER A 67 -7.19 20.85 25.75
N PHE A 68 -6.81 21.70 26.71
CA PHE A 68 -5.62 21.51 27.55
C PHE A 68 -5.92 20.87 28.91
N ASP A 69 -7.20 20.52 29.15
CA ASP A 69 -7.71 19.98 30.40
C ASP A 69 -8.33 18.58 30.19
N LEU A 70 -7.69 17.75 29.35
CA LEU A 70 -8.15 16.38 29.08
C LEU A 70 -7.77 15.43 30.21
N LEU A 71 -6.60 15.65 30.80
CA LEU A 71 -6.05 14.87 31.91
C LEU A 71 -5.85 15.79 33.12
N PRO A 72 -6.64 15.65 34.20
CA PRO A 72 -6.51 16.50 35.37
C PRO A 72 -5.23 16.17 36.16
N GLU A 73 -4.82 17.11 37.01
CA GLU A 73 -3.69 16.90 37.92
C GLU A 73 -3.99 15.75 38.89
N GLY A 74 -2.99 14.89 39.15
CA GLY A 74 -3.15 13.70 39.98
C GLY A 74 -3.75 12.49 39.26
N HIS A 75 -4.02 12.60 37.95
CA HIS A 75 -4.49 11.46 37.14
C HIS A 75 -3.42 10.36 37.03
N GLU A 76 -3.79 9.13 37.37
CA GLU A 76 -2.89 7.98 37.31
C GLU A 76 -2.80 7.43 35.88
N LEU A 77 -1.56 7.30 35.39
CA LEU A 77 -1.29 6.69 34.10
C LEU A 77 -1.21 5.16 34.22
N GLY A 78 -1.64 4.48 33.17
CA GLY A 78 -1.47 3.05 32.99
C GLY A 78 -0.07 2.67 32.52
N LYS A 79 0.08 1.40 32.15
CA LYS A 79 1.35 0.87 31.63
C LYS A 79 1.60 1.37 30.21
N ALA A 80 2.79 1.89 29.96
CA ALA A 80 3.21 2.24 28.61
C ALA A 80 3.49 0.98 27.80
N GLU A 81 2.87 0.89 26.62
CA GLU A 81 3.08 -0.18 25.64
C GLU A 81 3.57 0.39 24.32
N LEU A 82 4.26 -0.43 23.53
CA LEU A 82 4.73 -0.04 22.21
C LEU A 82 3.53 0.15 21.26
N LEU A 83 3.39 1.37 20.71
CA LEU A 83 2.29 1.70 19.81
C LEU A 83 2.46 1.04 18.43
N PHE A 84 3.69 1.09 17.91
CA PHE A 84 4.03 0.60 16.58
C PHE A 84 5.28 -0.28 16.64
N GLU A 85 5.17 -1.48 16.09
CA GLU A 85 6.30 -2.35 15.85
C GLU A 85 6.91 -2.01 14.49
N LYS A 86 8.24 -2.07 14.40
CA LYS A 86 8.92 -1.91 13.12
C LYS A 86 8.60 -3.12 12.25
N ILE A 87 8.17 -2.86 11.02
CA ILE A 87 7.98 -3.91 10.03
C ILE A 87 9.35 -4.21 9.44
N GLU A 88 9.80 -5.45 9.60
CA GLU A 88 11.06 -5.92 9.02
C GLU A 88 10.87 -6.33 7.56
N ASP A 89 11.93 -6.22 6.76
CA ASP A 89 11.89 -6.44 5.31
C ASP A 89 11.38 -7.85 4.96
N GLU A 90 11.74 -8.86 5.74
CA GLU A 90 11.25 -10.24 5.58
C GLU A 90 9.71 -10.35 5.67
N THR A 91 9.08 -9.50 6.49
CA THR A 91 7.62 -9.47 6.64
C THR A 91 6.97 -8.84 5.42
N ILE A 92 7.62 -7.83 4.84
CA ILE A 92 7.18 -7.17 3.61
C ILE A 92 7.26 -8.16 2.44
N GLU A 93 8.39 -8.82 2.28
CA GLU A 93 8.61 -9.80 1.21
C GLU A 93 7.56 -10.92 1.24
N LYS A 94 7.29 -11.50 2.41
CA LYS A 94 6.24 -12.52 2.58
C LYS A 94 4.85 -12.03 2.20
N GLN A 95 4.51 -10.79 2.54
CA GLN A 95 3.21 -10.20 2.18
C GLN A 95 3.11 -9.92 0.68
N VAL A 96 4.19 -9.44 0.07
CA VAL A 96 4.28 -9.19 -1.38
C VAL A 96 4.15 -10.50 -2.16
N GLU A 97 4.87 -11.54 -1.77
CA GLU A 97 4.80 -12.86 -2.41
C GLU A 97 3.38 -13.44 -2.33
N LYS A 98 2.72 -13.33 -1.16
CA LYS A 98 1.33 -13.76 -0.98
C LYS A 98 0.36 -12.99 -1.90
N LEU A 99 0.56 -11.69 -2.07
CA LEU A 99 -0.25 -10.88 -2.99
C LEU A 99 -0.06 -11.30 -4.45
N HIS A 100 1.18 -11.57 -4.87
CA HIS A 100 1.47 -12.07 -6.21
C HIS A 100 0.86 -13.45 -6.46
N ALA A 101 0.97 -14.37 -5.49
CA ALA A 101 0.35 -15.69 -5.57
C ALA A 101 -1.19 -15.60 -5.70
N THR A 102 -1.82 -14.71 -4.94
CA THR A 102 -3.27 -14.48 -5.00
C THR A 102 -3.69 -13.88 -6.35
N LYS A 103 -2.89 -12.95 -6.89
CA LYS A 103 -3.14 -12.37 -8.22
C LYS A 103 -3.05 -13.42 -9.33
N ALA A 104 -2.03 -14.28 -9.29
CA ALA A 104 -1.86 -15.35 -10.27
C ALA A 104 -3.01 -16.36 -10.22
N ALA A 105 -3.47 -16.72 -9.01
CA ALA A 105 -4.63 -17.60 -8.83
C ALA A 105 -5.91 -16.98 -9.40
N ASN A 106 -6.16 -15.69 -9.14
CA ASN A 106 -7.32 -14.97 -9.66
C ASN A 106 -7.29 -14.84 -11.19
N GLU A 107 -6.11 -14.62 -11.79
CA GLU A 107 -5.96 -14.55 -13.26
C GLU A 107 -6.21 -15.92 -13.93
N GLN A 108 -5.83 -17.01 -13.26
CA GLN A 108 -6.12 -18.37 -13.72
C GLN A 108 -7.62 -18.71 -13.61
N GLU A 109 -8.29 -18.32 -12.53
CA GLU A 109 -9.75 -18.51 -12.40
C GLU A 109 -10.57 -17.60 -13.32
N ALA A 110 -10.06 -16.41 -13.64
CA ALA A 110 -10.72 -15.46 -14.53
C ALA A 110 -10.59 -15.83 -16.03
N TYR A 111 -9.78 -16.84 -16.40
CA TYR A 111 -9.69 -17.29 -17.77
C TYR A 111 -10.99 -17.99 -18.19
N ARG A 112 -11.83 -17.27 -18.94
CA ARG A 112 -12.96 -17.86 -19.67
C ARG A 112 -12.54 -18.18 -21.09
N ALA A 113 -12.42 -19.48 -21.40
CA ALA A 113 -12.26 -19.94 -22.77
C ALA A 113 -13.39 -19.35 -23.63
N LYS A 114 -13.03 -18.69 -24.74
CA LYS A 114 -14.03 -18.17 -25.67
C LYS A 114 -14.85 -19.37 -26.22
N PRO A 115 -16.17 -19.23 -26.36
CA PRO A 115 -16.98 -20.29 -26.94
C PRO A 115 -16.44 -20.66 -28.32
N VAL A 116 -16.44 -21.96 -28.62
CA VAL A 116 -16.06 -22.48 -29.94
C VAL A 116 -16.96 -21.79 -30.97
N LYS A 117 -16.35 -21.18 -31.98
CA LYS A 117 -17.11 -20.55 -33.07
C LYS A 117 -17.90 -21.63 -33.81
N ASP A 118 -19.07 -21.25 -34.31
CA ASP A 118 -19.86 -22.14 -35.16
C ASP A 118 -19.07 -22.57 -36.40
N ASN A 119 -19.33 -23.79 -36.87
CA ASN A 119 -18.73 -24.31 -38.09
C ASN A 119 -19.17 -23.48 -39.30
N ILE A 120 -18.23 -23.17 -40.19
CA ILE A 120 -18.52 -22.50 -41.47
C ILE A 120 -18.90 -23.54 -42.54
N ILE A 121 -19.65 -23.11 -43.55
CA ILE A 121 -19.94 -23.93 -44.72
C ILE A 121 -18.68 -24.11 -45.58
N TYR A 122 -18.61 -25.22 -46.33
CA TYR A 122 -17.44 -25.56 -47.16
C TYR A 122 -17.10 -24.45 -48.18
N ASP A 123 -18.10 -23.87 -48.84
CA ASP A 123 -17.90 -22.80 -49.83
C ASP A 123 -17.20 -21.56 -49.27
N ASP A 124 -17.37 -21.25 -47.98
CA ASP A 124 -16.68 -20.14 -47.35
C ASP A 124 -15.26 -20.50 -46.94
N PHE A 125 -15.01 -21.78 -46.63
CA PHE A 125 -13.66 -22.30 -46.40
C PHE A 125 -12.83 -22.32 -47.69
N ASP A 126 -13.42 -22.76 -48.80
CA ASP A 126 -12.75 -22.87 -50.11
C ASP A 126 -12.29 -21.50 -50.65
N LYS A 127 -13.00 -20.41 -50.31
CA LYS A 127 -12.61 -19.03 -50.63
C LYS A 127 -11.38 -18.54 -49.84
N LEU A 128 -11.00 -19.21 -48.76
CA LEU A 128 -9.89 -18.77 -47.90
C LEU A 128 -8.57 -19.36 -48.39
N ASP A 129 -7.60 -18.50 -48.68
CA ASP A 129 -6.21 -18.89 -48.93
C ASP A 129 -5.43 -18.87 -47.62
N ILE A 130 -5.46 -20.00 -46.90
CA ILE A 130 -4.75 -20.16 -45.63
C ILE A 130 -3.35 -20.70 -45.92
N ARG A 131 -2.32 -19.96 -45.49
CA ARG A 131 -0.91 -20.34 -45.67
C ARG A 131 -0.18 -20.37 -44.34
N VAL A 132 0.77 -21.28 -44.25
CA VAL A 132 1.68 -21.40 -43.11
C VAL A 132 2.97 -20.68 -43.47
N GLY A 133 3.31 -19.65 -42.72
CA GLY A 133 4.56 -18.92 -42.85
C GLY A 133 5.50 -19.18 -41.69
N THR A 134 6.80 -19.24 -41.96
CA THR A 134 7.85 -19.33 -40.94
C THR A 134 8.29 -17.93 -40.55
N VAL A 135 8.31 -17.62 -39.25
CA VAL A 135 8.87 -16.36 -38.74
C VAL A 135 10.39 -16.45 -38.79
N LEU A 136 11.00 -15.56 -39.57
CA LEU A 136 12.46 -15.46 -39.68
C LEU A 136 13.03 -14.48 -38.65
N GLU A 137 12.39 -13.32 -38.47
CA GLU A 137 12.84 -12.26 -37.57
C GLU A 137 11.65 -11.59 -36.88
N CYS A 138 11.86 -11.11 -35.65
CA CYS A 138 10.89 -10.34 -34.88
C CYS A 138 11.60 -9.23 -34.08
N GLU A 139 11.28 -7.98 -34.39
CA GLU A 139 11.90 -6.82 -33.76
C GLU A 139 10.85 -5.83 -33.22
N LYS A 140 11.17 -5.14 -32.12
CA LYS A 140 10.34 -4.03 -31.64
C LYS A 140 10.50 -2.81 -32.55
N VAL A 141 9.39 -2.18 -32.91
CA VAL A 141 9.41 -0.99 -33.74
C VAL A 141 9.87 0.21 -32.90
N PRO A 142 10.92 0.94 -33.31
CA PRO A 142 11.36 2.14 -32.59
C PRO A 142 10.21 3.16 -32.51
N LYS A 143 9.91 3.66 -31.30
CA LYS A 143 8.83 4.62 -31.00
C LYS A 143 7.39 4.09 -31.06
N ALA A 144 7.18 2.77 -31.08
CA ALA A 144 5.84 2.20 -30.96
C ALA A 144 5.81 1.06 -29.94
N ASP A 145 5.27 1.36 -28.75
CA ASP A 145 5.30 0.44 -27.60
C ASP A 145 4.51 -0.86 -27.82
N LYS A 146 3.55 -0.84 -28.75
CA LYS A 146 2.63 -1.96 -29.03
C LYS A 146 2.90 -2.70 -30.34
N LEU A 147 3.94 -2.34 -31.10
CA LEU A 147 4.18 -2.90 -32.44
C LEU A 147 5.44 -3.76 -32.51
N LEU A 148 5.25 -4.99 -33.00
CA LEU A 148 6.33 -5.89 -33.43
C LEU A 148 6.37 -5.96 -34.96
N ARG A 149 7.57 -5.88 -35.52
CA ARG A 149 7.86 -6.10 -36.93
C ARG A 149 8.33 -7.52 -37.13
N PHE A 150 7.57 -8.31 -37.87
CA PHE A 150 7.92 -9.68 -38.22
C PHE A 150 8.36 -9.75 -39.69
N LEU A 151 9.46 -10.45 -39.95
CA LEU A 151 9.81 -10.93 -41.28
C LEU A 151 9.38 -12.39 -41.39
N LEU A 152 8.47 -12.68 -42.31
CA LEU A 152 7.91 -14.01 -42.54
C LEU A 152 8.31 -14.53 -43.92
N ASP A 153 8.47 -15.84 -44.02
CA ASP A 153 8.61 -16.56 -45.28
C ASP A 153 7.44 -17.54 -45.43
N ASP A 154 6.60 -17.29 -46.45
CA ASP A 154 5.44 -18.12 -46.80
C ASP A 154 5.76 -19.15 -47.90
N GLY A 155 7.04 -19.32 -48.25
CA GLY A 155 7.50 -20.20 -49.32
C GLY A 155 7.40 -19.59 -50.73
N LEU A 156 6.87 -18.36 -50.86
CA LEU A 156 6.80 -17.64 -52.12
C LEU A 156 7.65 -16.36 -52.08
N SER A 157 7.56 -15.61 -50.98
CA SER A 157 8.40 -14.44 -50.78
C SER A 157 8.53 -14.07 -49.32
N LYS A 158 9.64 -13.40 -49.00
CA LYS A 158 9.81 -12.79 -47.68
C LYS A 158 8.92 -11.56 -47.59
N ARG A 159 8.04 -11.52 -46.60
CA ARG A 159 7.10 -10.41 -46.37
C ARG A 159 7.27 -9.89 -44.95
N THR A 160 7.12 -8.58 -44.80
CA THR A 160 7.16 -7.93 -43.49
C THR A 160 5.75 -7.59 -43.04
N ILE A 161 5.37 -7.99 -41.83
CA ILE A 161 4.09 -7.62 -41.20
C ILE A 161 4.32 -6.91 -39.88
N LEU A 162 3.34 -6.09 -39.47
CA LEU A 162 3.32 -5.43 -38.17
C LEU A 162 2.20 -6.03 -37.32
N SER A 163 2.49 -6.41 -36.07
CA SER A 163 1.49 -6.94 -35.14
C SER A 163 1.39 -6.08 -33.89
N GLY A 164 0.16 -5.81 -33.46
CA GLY A 164 -0.21 -4.99 -32.28
C GLY A 164 -0.07 -5.69 -30.93
N ILE A 165 0.76 -6.74 -30.83
CA ILE A 165 0.85 -7.63 -29.66
C ILE A 165 2.12 -7.39 -28.83
N ALA A 166 2.86 -6.30 -29.05
CA ALA A 166 4.04 -6.03 -28.25
C ALA A 166 3.63 -5.74 -26.79
N ALA A 167 4.19 -6.52 -25.87
CA ALA A 167 4.09 -6.35 -24.42
C ALA A 167 5.21 -5.43 -23.90
#